data_AF-A0A7V3BQR7-F1
#
_entry.id   AF-A0A7V3BQR7-F1
#
_cell.length_a   1.000
_cell.length_b   1.000
_cell.length_c   1.000
_cell.angle_alpha   90.00
_cell.angle_beta   90.00
_cell.angle_gamma   90.00
#
_symmetry.space_group_name_H-M   'P 1'
#
loop_
_entity.id
_entity.type
_entity.pdbx_description
1 polymer ?
#
loop_
_entity_poly.entity_id
_entity_poly.type
_entity_poly.pdbx_seq_one_letter_code
_entity_poly.pdbx_strand_id
1 'polypeptide(L)'
;MAETLIDVIQQLINGLMYGAFYALIGLGFTLFFGVMKKFNLAYGPTIMVGIYLGLIPLYVWEAPIWTVFIACVAGAVAVGF
;
A
#
# COMPACT_ATOMS: atom_id res chain seq x y z
N MET A 1 28.44 8.10 -0.50
CA MET A 1 27.64 8.76 -1.57
C MET A 1 27.37 7.83 -2.74
N ALA A 2 28.34 7.02 -3.21
CA ALA A 2 28.04 5.96 -4.18
C ALA A 2 27.12 4.87 -3.59
N GLU A 3 27.35 4.47 -2.34
CA GLU A 3 26.51 3.44 -1.67
C GLU A 3 25.06 3.89 -1.50
N THR A 4 24.82 5.16 -1.11
CA THR A 4 23.46 5.71 -1.02
C THR A 4 22.70 5.70 -2.35
N LEU A 5 23.39 5.84 -3.49
CA LEU A 5 22.74 5.73 -4.80
C LEU A 5 22.37 4.29 -5.13
N ILE A 6 23.22 3.34 -4.76
CA ILE A 6 22.96 1.91 -4.93
C ILE A 6 21.75 1.51 -4.06
N ASP A 7 21.68 1.97 -2.82
CA ASP A 7 20.57 1.70 -1.90
C ASP A 7 19.23 2.22 -2.46
N VAL A 8 19.23 3.43 -3.02
CA VAL A 8 18.02 4.02 -3.62
C VAL A 8 17.56 3.20 -4.83
N ILE A 9 18.47 2.81 -5.72
CA ILE A 9 18.14 1.99 -6.89
C ILE A 9 17.61 0.62 -6.46
N GLN A 10 18.25 0.00 -5.47
CA GLN A 10 17.82 -1.29 -4.94
C GLN A 10 16.43 -1.20 -4.30
N GLN A 11 16.13 -0.13 -3.56
CA GLN A 11 14.82 0.07 -2.96
C GLN A 11 13.72 0.28 -4.00
N LEU A 12 14.03 0.96 -5.11
CA LEU A 12 13.10 1.10 -6.24
C LEU A 12 12.81 -0.24 -6.92
N ILE A 13 13.84 -1.06 -7.13
CA ILE A 13 13.69 -2.41 -7.70
C ILE A 13 12.88 -3.30 -6.75
N ASN A 14 13.19 -3.29 -5.46
CA ASN A 14 12.45 -4.02 -4.44
C ASN A 14 10.98 -3.61 -4.41
N GLY A 15 10.70 -2.30 -4.41
CA GLY A 15 9.35 -1.75 -4.46
C GLY A 15 8.58 -2.22 -5.70
N LEU A 16 9.23 -2.23 -6.87
CA LEU A 16 8.64 -2.74 -8.11
C LEU A 16 8.35 -4.24 -8.03
N MET A 17 9.27 -5.05 -7.50
CA MET A 17 9.10 -6.49 -7.35
C MET A 17 7.93 -6.84 -6.44
N TYR A 18 7.89 -6.26 -5.25
CA TYR A 18 6.77 -6.46 -4.31
C TYR A 18 5.46 -5.92 -4.90
N GLY A 19 5.49 -4.75 -5.52
CA GLY A 19 4.33 -4.15 -6.19
C GLY A 19 3.77 -5.03 -7.30
N ALA A 20 4.63 -5.61 -8.15
CA ALA A 20 4.22 -6.54 -9.21
C ALA A 20 3.59 -7.82 -8.65
N PHE A 21 4.15 -8.36 -7.58
CA PHE A 21 3.57 -9.53 -6.90
C PHE A 21 2.16 -9.24 -6.34
N TYR A 22 1.99 -8.10 -5.64
CA TYR A 22 0.69 -7.68 -5.14
C TYR A 22 -0.32 -7.34 -6.26
N ALA A 23 0.15 -6.76 -7.37
CA ALA A 23 -0.69 -6.49 -8.53
C ALA A 23 -1.20 -7.77 -9.19
N LEU A 24 -0.36 -8.81 -9.29
CA LEU A 24 -0.76 -10.11 -9.82
C LEU A 24 -1.82 -10.78 -8.95
N ILE A 25 -1.70 -10.68 -7.63
CA ILE A 25 -2.71 -11.17 -6.68
C ILE A 25 -4.03 -10.42 -6.88
N GLY A 26 -3.99 -9.08 -6.99
CA GLY A 26 -5.17 -8.26 -7.26
C GLY A 26 -5.86 -8.64 -8.58
N LEU A 27 -5.07 -8.87 -9.64
CA LEU A 27 -5.56 -9.32 -10.94
C LEU A 27 -6.20 -10.72 -10.88
N GLY A 28 -5.64 -11.63 -10.08
CA GLY A 28 -6.26 -12.93 -9.80
C GLY A 28 -7.64 -12.79 -9.16
N PHE A 29 -7.78 -11.90 -8.17
CA PHE A 29 -9.07 -11.64 -7.52
C PHE A 29 -10.09 -10.97 -8.44
N THR A 30 -9.69 -10.00 -9.28
CA THR A 30 -10.61 -9.36 -10.23
C THR A 30 -11.11 -10.35 -11.27
N LEU A 31 -10.26 -11.24 -11.78
CA LEU A 31 -10.67 -12.32 -12.69
C LEU A 31 -11.62 -13.29 -12.00
N PHE A 32 -11.30 -13.73 -10.79
CA PHE A 32 -12.11 -14.69 -10.05
C PHE A 32 -13.50 -14.13 -9.71
N PHE A 33 -13.57 -12.95 -9.11
CA PHE A 33 -14.84 -12.32 -8.75
C PHE A 33 -15.61 -11.81 -9.97
N GLY A 34 -14.91 -11.37 -11.02
CA GLY A 34 -15.50 -10.94 -12.29
C GLY A 34 -16.27 -12.05 -13.01
N VAL A 35 -15.69 -13.25 -13.11
CA VAL A 35 -16.37 -14.42 -13.71
C VAL A 35 -17.56 -14.87 -12.86
N MET A 36 -17.42 -14.82 -11.52
CA MET A 36 -18.49 -15.23 -10.61
C MET A 36 -19.62 -14.20 -10.43
N LYS A 37 -19.52 -13.00 -11.02
CA LYS A 37 -20.46 -11.88 -10.84
C LYS A 37 -20.76 -11.57 -9.36
N LYS A 38 -19.75 -11.71 -8.48
CA LYS A 38 -19.84 -11.41 -7.04
C LYS A 38 -19.03 -10.16 -6.71
N PHE A 39 -19.39 -9.47 -5.63
CA PHE A 39 -18.72 -8.26 -5.17
C PHE A 39 -17.22 -8.51 -4.91
N ASN A 40 -16.36 -7.66 -5.46
CA ASN A 40 -14.91 -7.77 -5.32
C ASN A 40 -14.47 -7.23 -3.95
N LEU A 41 -13.91 -8.10 -3.10
CA LEU A 41 -13.38 -7.73 -1.78
C LEU A 41 -11.87 -7.45 -1.79
N ALA A 42 -11.23 -7.41 -2.96
CA ALA A 42 -9.79 -7.15 -3.07
C ALA A 42 -9.44 -5.67 -2.89
N TYR A 43 -9.58 -5.18 -1.66
CA TYR A 43 -9.19 -3.84 -1.22
C TYR A 43 -7.74 -3.74 -0.73
N GLY A 44 -6.90 -4.73 -1.09
CA GLY A 44 -5.49 -4.76 -0.72
C GLY A 44 -4.74 -3.45 -1.03
N PRO A 45 -4.88 -2.86 -2.24
CA PRO A 45 -4.21 -1.60 -2.57
C PRO A 45 -4.64 -0.43 -1.68
N THR A 46 -5.94 -0.29 -1.42
CA THR A 46 -6.50 0.77 -0.58
C THR A 46 -6.02 0.66 0.87
N ILE A 47 -5.96 -0.57 1.40
CA ILE A 47 -5.44 -0.85 2.74
C ILE A 47 -3.95 -0.49 2.83
N MET A 48 -3.16 -0.88 1.83
CA MET A 48 -1.72 -0.58 1.80
C MET A 48 -1.45 0.91 1.83
N VAL A 49 -2.15 1.70 1.01
CA VAL A 49 -1.99 3.17 0.99
C VAL A 49 -2.32 3.80 2.35
N GLY A 50 -3.41 3.36 2.98
CA GLY A 50 -3.75 3.78 4.34
C GLY A 50 -2.60 3.53 5.33
N ILE A 51 -2.10 2.29 5.38
CA ILE A 51 -1.02 1.92 6.31
C ILE A 51 0.24 2.76 6.06
N TYR A 52 0.66 2.93 4.81
CA TYR A 52 1.85 3.75 4.49
C TYR A 52 1.66 5.22 4.85
N LEU A 53 0.46 5.78 4.69
CA LEU A 53 0.16 7.15 5.14
C LEU A 53 0.18 7.29 6.66
N GLY A 54 -0.26 6.27 7.41
CA GLY A 54 -0.14 6.24 8.87
C GLY A 54 1.29 6.11 9.37
N LEU A 55 2.20 5.48 8.60
CA LEU A 55 3.61 5.39 8.96
C LEU A 55 4.32 6.74 8.94
N ILE A 56 3.87 7.71 8.13
CA ILE A 56 4.51 9.03 8.04
C ILE A 56 4.52 9.76 9.41
N PRO A 57 3.38 10.04 10.07
CA PRO A 57 3.41 10.70 11.37
C PRO A 57 4.11 9.84 12.43
N LEU A 58 4.05 8.51 12.33
CA LEU A 58 4.76 7.61 13.24
C LEU A 58 6.28 7.80 13.16
N TYR A 59 6.85 7.90 11.96
CA TYR A 59 8.31 8.05 11.79
C TYR A 59 8.81 9.49 11.88
N VAL A 60 7.98 10.49 11.56
CA VAL A 60 8.41 11.90 11.57
C VAL A 60 8.44 12.49 12.98
N TRP A 61 7.48 12.15 13.83
CA TRP A 61 7.38 12.75 15.17
C TRP A 61 6.93 11.79 16.28
N GLU A 62 6.96 10.46 16.03
CA GLU A 62 6.52 9.44 17.01
C GLU A 62 5.08 9.65 17.49
N ALA A 63 4.18 9.88 16.52
CA ALA A 63 2.81 10.27 16.78
C ALA A 63 2.04 9.28 17.67
N PRO A 64 1.12 9.76 18.53
CA PRO A 64 0.25 8.87 19.29
C PRO A 64 -0.64 8.04 18.37
N ILE A 65 -1.04 6.86 18.85
CA ILE A 65 -1.78 5.86 18.05
C ILE A 65 -3.03 6.43 17.35
N TRP A 66 -3.70 7.39 17.97
CA TRP A 66 -4.88 8.05 17.42
C TRP A 66 -4.60 8.82 16.13
N THR A 67 -3.47 9.54 16.07
CA THR A 67 -3.08 10.29 14.86
C THR A 67 -2.65 9.36 13.73
N VAL A 68 -1.96 8.27 14.04
CA VAL A 68 -1.63 7.21 13.07
C VAL A 68 -2.90 6.58 12.52
N PHE A 69 -3.86 6.27 13.40
CA PHE A 69 -5.15 5.71 13.02
C PHE A 69 -5.93 6.64 12.09
N ILE A 70 -6.02 7.93 12.42
CA ILE A 70 -6.71 8.92 11.58
C ILE A 70 -6.02 9.05 10.21
N ALA A 71 -4.69 9.09 10.17
CA ALA A 71 -3.94 9.14 8.92
C ALA A 71 -4.15 7.87 8.07
N CYS A 72 -4.20 6.69 8.70
CA CYS A 72 -4.53 5.44 8.01
C CYS A 72 -5.92 5.46 7.39
N VAL A 73 -6.93 5.87 8.18
CA VAL A 73 -8.32 5.94 7.71
C VAL A 73 -8.47 6.98 6.61
N ALA A 74 -7.89 8.17 6.79
CA ALA A 74 -7.92 9.23 5.78
C ALA A 74 -7.28 8.77 4.46
N GLY A 75 -6.14 8.08 4.53
CA GLY A 75 -5.46 7.53 3.38
C GLY A 75 -6.25 6.45 2.65
N ALA A 76 -6.85 5.53 3.40
CA ALA A 76 -7.72 4.50 2.85
C ALA A 76 -8.99 5.09 2.21
N VAL A 77 -9.61 6.10 2.83
CA VAL A 77 -10.82 6.77 2.31
C VAL A 77 -10.51 7.58 1.06
N ALA A 78 -9.39 8.29 1.00
CA ALA A 78 -9.02 9.11 -0.16
C ALA A 78 -8.79 8.29 -1.44
N VAL A 79 -8.34 7.04 -1.30
CA VAL A 79 -8.00 6.15 -2.43
C VAL A 79 -9.04 5.04 -2.62
N GLY A 80 -9.93 4.83 -1.65
CA GLY A 80 -10.98 3.82 -1.74
C GLY A 80 -12.00 4.17 -2.83
N PHE A 81 -12.22 3.22 -3.75
CA PHE A 81 -13.30 3.23 -4.75
C PHE A 81 -14.26 2.07 -4.46
#